data_AF-A0AAT9IED4-F1
#
_entry.id   AF-A0AAT9IED4-F1
#
_cell.length_a   1.000
_cell.length_b   1.000
_cell.length_c   1.000
_cell.angle_alpha   90.00
_cell.angle_beta   90.00
_cell.angle_gamma   90.00
#
_symmetry.space_group_name_H-M   'P 1'
#
loop_
_entity.id
_entity.type
_entity.pdbx_description
1 polymer ?
#
loop_
_entity_poly.entity_id
_entity_poly.type
_entity_poly.pdbx_seq_one_letter_code
_entity_poly.pdbx_strand_id
1 'polypeptide(L)'
;MKKLLLLMGIAAFFACNENNTQQEKKEEVKEGAAKVKDDLKSTANSAGDYLDEQKKQVEDAINTRIKEIDQTSAELKKEGSEKSAAARKKLENLKAEMNKKMEDIRNSSADAWDSTHKASDELMRKSDKEWTDFKQNFKDLFKKDSE
;
A
#
# COMPACT_ATOMS: atom_id res chain seq x y z
N MET A 1 40.05 -20.11 31.29
CA MET A 1 41.33 -20.31 30.58
C MET A 1 41.12 -21.27 29.41
N LYS A 2 41.69 -20.93 28.24
CA LYS A 2 41.97 -21.76 27.04
C LYS A 2 40.74 -22.24 26.24
N LYS A 3 40.33 -21.56 25.17
CA LYS A 3 40.87 -21.53 23.77
C LYS A 3 40.94 -22.91 23.13
N LEU A 4 40.16 -23.13 22.08
CA LEU A 4 40.43 -23.97 20.89
C LEU A 4 39.41 -23.54 19.82
N LEU A 5 39.70 -22.47 19.08
CA LEU A 5 40.28 -22.50 17.72
C LEU A 5 39.35 -23.16 16.69
N LEU A 6 38.54 -22.30 16.09
CA LEU A 6 37.76 -22.50 14.87
C LEU A 6 38.74 -22.62 13.69
N LEU A 7 38.89 -23.83 13.17
CA LEU A 7 39.68 -24.13 11.97
C LEU A 7 38.91 -23.67 10.73
N MET A 8 39.24 -22.48 10.22
CA MET A 8 39.08 -22.17 8.80
C MET A 8 40.15 -22.95 8.05
N GLY A 9 39.72 -23.84 7.16
CA GLY A 9 40.61 -24.58 6.29
C GLY A 9 39.83 -25.29 5.19
N ILE A 10 39.52 -24.57 4.11
CA ILE A 10 39.37 -25.21 2.80
C ILE A 10 40.40 -24.55 1.90
N ALA A 11 41.57 -25.20 1.88
CA ALA A 11 42.64 -24.92 0.95
C ALA A 11 42.15 -25.17 -0.48
N ALA A 12 42.50 -24.23 -1.35
CA ALA A 12 42.38 -24.39 -2.78
C ALA A 12 43.22 -25.58 -3.25
N PHE A 13 42.57 -26.58 -3.83
CA PHE A 13 43.20 -27.56 -4.73
C PHE A 13 42.37 -27.64 -6.00
N PHE A 14 42.71 -26.79 -6.98
CA PHE A 14 42.24 -26.93 -8.36
C PHE A 14 43.39 -26.70 -9.33
N ALA A 15 44.13 -27.77 -9.60
CA ALA A 15 44.96 -28.05 -10.77
C ALA A 15 45.54 -29.47 -10.53
N CYS A 16 45.39 -30.53 -11.32
CA CYS A 16 44.99 -30.74 -12.71
C CYS A 16 44.41 -32.18 -12.83
N ASN A 17 43.30 -32.37 -13.54
CA ASN A 17 43.06 -33.57 -14.34
C ASN A 17 42.05 -33.22 -15.44
N GLU A 18 42.38 -33.59 -16.67
CA GLU A 18 41.75 -33.13 -17.91
C GLU A 18 40.55 -34.01 -18.30
N ASN A 19 39.54 -33.37 -18.89
CA ASN A 19 38.47 -33.92 -19.75
C ASN A 19 37.44 -34.91 -19.17
N ASN A 20 36.42 -34.36 -18.49
CA ASN A 20 34.98 -34.54 -18.81
C ASN A 20 34.04 -33.97 -17.72
N THR A 21 34.52 -33.66 -16.53
CA THR A 21 33.66 -33.29 -15.37
C THR A 21 33.47 -31.79 -15.15
N GLN A 22 34.08 -30.92 -15.98
CA GLN A 22 33.94 -29.45 -15.87
C GLN A 22 32.84 -28.85 -16.77
N GLN A 23 32.38 -29.56 -17.80
CA GLN A 23 31.29 -29.09 -18.66
C GLN A 23 29.94 -29.24 -17.97
N GLU A 24 29.65 -30.38 -17.34
CA GLU A 24 28.41 -30.61 -16.59
C GLU A 24 28.26 -29.62 -15.42
N LYS A 25 29.33 -29.35 -14.66
CA LYS A 25 29.27 -28.37 -13.56
C LYS A 25 29.14 -26.91 -14.02
N LYS A 26 29.64 -26.54 -15.20
CA LYS A 26 29.46 -25.16 -15.72
C LYS A 26 28.06 -24.94 -16.27
N GLU A 27 27.45 -25.96 -16.86
CA GLU A 27 26.06 -25.90 -17.33
C GLU A 27 25.08 -25.91 -16.15
N GLU A 28 25.24 -26.81 -15.18
CA GLU A 28 24.41 -26.86 -13.97
C GLU A 28 24.52 -25.58 -13.11
N VAL A 29 25.72 -24.98 -13.00
CA VAL A 29 25.90 -23.73 -12.26
C VAL A 29 25.32 -22.53 -13.02
N LYS A 30 25.34 -22.53 -14.37
CA LYS A 30 24.68 -21.48 -15.17
C LYS A 30 23.16 -21.60 -15.12
N GLU A 31 22.63 -22.81 -15.20
CA GLU A 31 21.21 -23.09 -15.13
C GLU A 31 20.67 -22.84 -13.72
N GLY A 32 21.41 -23.23 -12.68
CA GLY A 32 21.11 -22.90 -11.28
C GLY A 32 21.15 -21.40 -11.02
N ALA A 33 22.13 -20.67 -11.55
CA ALA A 33 22.19 -19.21 -11.43
C ALA A 33 21.06 -18.49 -12.20
N ALA A 34 20.69 -19.00 -13.38
CA ALA A 34 19.56 -18.50 -14.14
C ALA A 34 18.24 -18.72 -13.39
N LYS A 35 18.03 -19.93 -12.85
CA LYS A 35 16.86 -20.29 -12.06
C LYS A 35 16.74 -19.46 -10.79
N VAL A 36 17.85 -19.24 -10.06
CA VAL A 36 17.85 -18.37 -8.87
C VAL A 36 17.50 -16.92 -9.25
N LYS A 37 18.01 -16.42 -10.38
CA LYS A 37 17.67 -15.07 -10.86
C LYS A 37 16.19 -14.96 -11.25
N ASP A 38 15.66 -15.98 -11.91
CA ASP A 38 14.25 -16.02 -12.35
C ASP A 38 13.29 -16.18 -11.17
N ASP A 39 13.61 -17.04 -10.19
CA ASP A 39 12.85 -17.20 -8.95
C ASP A 39 12.85 -15.90 -8.11
N LEU A 40 14.00 -15.23 -8.03
CA LEU A 40 14.13 -13.94 -7.34
C LEU A 40 13.31 -12.85 -8.06
N LYS A 41 13.36 -12.80 -9.40
CA LYS A 41 12.57 -11.86 -10.20
C LYS A 41 11.06 -12.13 -10.07
N SER A 42 10.66 -13.40 -10.08
CA SER A 42 9.26 -13.82 -9.91
C SER A 42 8.72 -13.41 -8.54
N THR A 43 9.47 -13.68 -7.47
CA THR A 43 9.10 -13.31 -6.11
C THR A 43 9.05 -11.79 -5.92
N ALA A 44 10.01 -11.05 -6.47
CA ALA A 44 10.01 -9.60 -6.45
C ALA A 44 8.80 -9.01 -7.18
N ASN A 45 8.44 -9.56 -8.35
CA ASN A 45 7.24 -9.16 -9.07
C ASN A 45 5.98 -9.45 -8.24
N SER A 46 5.83 -10.65 -7.67
CA SER A 46 4.66 -10.98 -6.84
C SER A 46 4.52 -10.09 -5.61
N ALA A 47 5.63 -9.72 -4.96
CA ALA A 47 5.61 -8.78 -3.84
C ALA A 47 5.21 -7.37 -4.28
N GLY A 48 5.69 -6.92 -5.46
CA GLY A 48 5.29 -5.67 -6.08
C GLY A 48 3.80 -5.64 -6.43
N ASP A 49 3.31 -6.66 -7.13
CA ASP A 49 1.90 -6.81 -7.52
C ASP A 49 0.99 -6.83 -6.28
N TYR A 50 1.40 -7.51 -5.20
CA TYR A 50 0.65 -7.54 -3.95
C TYR A 50 0.60 -6.17 -3.26
N LEU A 51 1.71 -5.42 -3.26
CA LEU A 51 1.75 -4.07 -2.72
C LEU A 51 0.86 -3.12 -3.54
N ASP A 52 0.91 -3.21 -4.86
CA ASP A 52 0.11 -2.37 -5.75
C ASP A 52 -1.39 -2.64 -5.59
N GLU A 53 -1.79 -3.91 -5.42
CA GLU A 53 -3.17 -4.28 -5.13
C GLU A 53 -3.63 -3.71 -3.77
N GLN A 54 -2.81 -3.80 -2.73
CA GLN A 54 -3.15 -3.21 -1.43
C GLN A 54 -3.28 -1.68 -1.50
N LYS A 55 -2.35 -1.00 -2.18
CA LYS A 55 -2.45 0.44 -2.43
C LYS A 55 -3.76 0.78 -3.11
N LYS A 56 -4.09 0.07 -4.20
CA LYS A 56 -5.31 0.27 -4.97
C LYS A 56 -6.57 0.12 -4.12
N GLN A 57 -6.63 -0.86 -3.22
CA GLN A 57 -7.78 -1.03 -2.33
C GLN A 57 -7.98 0.18 -1.40
N VAL A 58 -6.90 0.73 -0.84
CA VAL A 58 -6.97 1.94 -0.02
C VAL A 58 -7.34 3.16 -0.87
N GLU A 59 -6.78 3.29 -2.08
CA GLU A 59 -7.15 4.35 -3.02
C GLU A 59 -8.65 4.29 -3.37
N ASP A 60 -9.19 3.10 -3.67
CA ASP A 60 -10.60 2.92 -4.02
C ASP A 60 -11.53 3.26 -2.84
N ALA A 61 -11.15 2.90 -1.62
CA ALA A 61 -11.89 3.26 -0.41
C ALA A 61 -11.92 4.77 -0.18
N ILE A 62 -10.77 5.45 -0.31
CA ILE A 62 -10.69 6.91 -0.17
C ILE A 62 -11.48 7.60 -1.30
N ASN A 63 -11.33 7.15 -2.55
CA ASN A 63 -12.07 7.70 -3.69
C ASN A 63 -13.59 7.58 -3.51
N THR A 64 -14.06 6.46 -2.96
CA THR A 64 -15.47 6.26 -2.66
C THR A 64 -15.97 7.28 -1.65
N ARG A 65 -15.23 7.47 -0.55
CA ARG A 65 -15.57 8.47 0.47
C ARG A 65 -15.54 9.91 -0.07
N ILE A 66 -14.59 10.25 -0.94
CA ILE A 66 -14.54 11.56 -1.61
C ILE A 66 -15.78 11.79 -2.48
N LYS A 67 -16.22 10.77 -3.25
CA LYS A 67 -17.44 10.88 -4.06
C LYS A 67 -18.68 11.11 -3.20
N GLU A 68 -18.81 10.40 -2.08
CA GLU A 68 -19.89 10.63 -1.12
C GLU A 68 -19.86 12.07 -0.58
N ILE A 69 -18.68 12.56 -0.19
CA ILE A 69 -18.48 13.95 0.26
C ILE A 69 -18.92 14.95 -0.82
N ASP A 70 -18.57 14.73 -2.09
CA ASP A 70 -18.91 15.62 -3.19
C ASP A 70 -20.42 15.67 -3.45
N GLN A 71 -21.07 14.51 -3.44
CA GLN A 71 -22.52 14.40 -3.59
C GLN A 71 -23.25 15.15 -2.48
N THR A 72 -22.91 14.85 -1.23
CA THR A 72 -23.50 15.51 -0.06
C THR A 72 -23.20 17.02 -0.05
N SER A 73 -22.00 17.44 -0.44
CA SER A 73 -21.65 18.86 -0.52
C SER A 73 -22.47 19.59 -1.58
N ALA A 74 -22.83 18.93 -2.68
CA ALA A 74 -23.73 19.46 -3.69
C ALA A 74 -25.17 19.58 -3.18
N GLU A 75 -25.66 18.65 -2.35
CA GLU A 75 -26.98 18.72 -1.73
C GLU A 75 -27.09 19.83 -0.69
N LEU A 76 -26.09 19.93 0.20
CA LEU A 76 -26.00 21.03 1.15
C LEU A 76 -25.97 22.39 0.43
N LYS A 77 -25.34 22.47 -0.74
CA LYS A 77 -25.34 23.70 -1.54
C LYS A 77 -26.75 24.09 -1.99
N LYS A 78 -27.61 23.12 -2.29
CA LYS A 78 -29.01 23.34 -2.66
C LYS A 78 -29.86 23.77 -1.46
N GLU A 79 -29.55 23.28 -0.26
CA GLU A 79 -30.22 23.70 0.98
C GLU A 79 -30.00 25.19 1.27
N GLY A 80 -28.76 25.68 1.06
CA GLY A 80 -28.45 27.12 1.06
C GLY A 80 -28.45 27.80 2.44
N SER A 81 -28.63 27.06 3.54
CA SER A 81 -28.57 27.58 4.90
C SER A 81 -27.13 27.87 5.36
N GLU A 82 -26.94 28.74 6.36
CA GLU A 82 -25.62 28.96 6.96
C GLU A 82 -25.04 27.67 7.56
N LYS A 83 -25.90 26.84 8.18
CA LYS A 83 -25.53 25.54 8.72
C LYS A 83 -25.02 24.62 7.60
N SER A 84 -25.67 24.61 6.44
CA SER A 84 -25.24 23.83 5.27
C SER A 84 -23.90 24.32 4.72
N ALA A 85 -23.66 25.64 4.68
CA ALA A 85 -22.38 26.21 4.24
C ALA A 85 -21.23 25.84 5.20
N ALA A 86 -21.46 25.93 6.51
CA ALA A 86 -20.48 25.52 7.52
C ALA A 86 -20.16 24.02 7.44
N ALA A 87 -21.17 23.19 7.21
CA ALA A 87 -20.99 21.76 7.04
C ALA A 87 -20.21 21.40 5.76
N ARG A 88 -20.53 22.03 4.63
CA ARG A 88 -19.75 21.90 3.39
C ARG A 88 -18.28 22.21 3.63
N LYS A 89 -17.98 23.29 4.34
CA LYS A 89 -16.58 23.64 4.66
C LYS A 89 -15.85 22.52 5.42
N LYS A 90 -16.53 21.85 6.36
CA LYS A 90 -15.95 20.70 7.07
C LYS A 90 -15.70 19.52 6.13
N LEU A 91 -16.67 19.21 5.26
CA LEU A 91 -16.55 18.13 4.28
C LEU A 91 -15.43 18.40 3.26
N GLU A 92 -15.29 19.64 2.77
CA GLU A 92 -14.20 20.03 1.87
C GLU A 92 -12.83 19.90 2.53
N ASN A 93 -12.71 20.24 3.83
CA ASN A 93 -11.48 20.03 4.57
C ASN A 93 -11.14 18.53 4.69
N LEU A 94 -12.13 17.70 5.00
CA LEU A 94 -11.94 16.25 5.07
C LEU A 94 -11.53 15.68 3.70
N LYS A 95 -12.17 16.13 2.62
CA LYS A 95 -11.79 15.79 1.25
C LYS A 95 -10.35 16.21 0.92
N ALA A 96 -9.91 17.38 1.38
CA ALA A 96 -8.53 17.84 1.19
C ALA A 96 -7.52 16.93 1.94
N GLU A 97 -7.82 16.55 3.19
CA GLU A 97 -7.01 15.58 3.96
C GLU A 97 -6.92 14.23 3.23
N MET A 98 -8.04 13.75 2.68
CA MET A 98 -8.11 12.51 1.89
C MET A 98 -7.30 12.57 0.60
N ASN A 99 -7.41 13.67 -0.16
CA ASN A 99 -6.62 13.85 -1.38
C ASN A 99 -5.12 13.87 -1.09
N LYS A 100 -4.71 14.53 0.00
CA LYS A 100 -3.32 14.51 0.44
C LYS A 100 -2.87 13.08 0.79
N LYS A 101 -3.70 12.32 1.51
CA LYS A 101 -3.38 10.92 1.85
C LYS A 101 -3.32 10.01 0.61
N MET A 102 -4.18 10.24 -0.37
CA MET A 102 -4.14 9.56 -1.67
C MET A 102 -2.78 9.76 -2.36
N GLU A 103 -2.25 10.99 -2.35
CA GLU A 103 -0.92 11.27 -2.88
C GLU A 103 0.18 10.56 -2.10
N ASP A 104 0.10 10.53 -0.76
CA ASP A 104 1.04 9.78 0.08
C ASP A 104 1.06 8.28 -0.28
N ILE A 105 -0.13 7.66 -0.49
CA ILE A 105 -0.27 6.24 -0.87
C ILE A 105 0.39 5.96 -2.22
N ARG A 106 0.11 6.80 -3.22
CA ARG A 106 0.69 6.66 -4.57
C ARG A 106 2.21 6.75 -4.56
N ASN A 107 2.73 7.63 -3.71
CA ASN A 107 4.16 7.90 -3.61
C ASN A 107 4.89 7.00 -2.60
N SER A 108 4.19 6.14 -1.85
CA SER A 108 4.83 5.33 -0.81
C SER A 108 5.68 4.21 -1.43
N SER A 109 6.89 4.02 -0.91
CA SER A 109 7.70 2.83 -1.23
C SER A 109 7.20 1.60 -0.45
N ALA A 110 7.72 0.41 -0.78
CA ALA A 110 7.47 -0.81 -0.01
C ALA A 110 7.89 -0.64 1.47
N ASP A 111 9.05 -0.03 1.72
CA ASP A 111 9.56 0.19 3.08
C ASP A 111 8.71 1.16 3.90
N ALA A 112 8.05 2.14 3.24
CA ALA A 112 7.18 3.11 3.90
C ALA A 112 5.71 2.66 3.97
N TRP A 113 5.35 1.54 3.32
CA TRP A 113 3.95 1.13 3.11
C TRP A 113 3.21 0.92 4.43
N ASP A 114 3.75 0.15 5.37
CA ASP A 114 3.07 -0.15 6.65
C ASP A 114 2.69 1.12 7.42
N SER A 115 3.60 2.11 7.45
CA SER A 115 3.33 3.40 8.10
C SER A 115 2.27 4.22 7.34
N THR A 116 2.30 4.17 6.00
CA THR A 116 1.34 4.89 5.14
C THR A 116 -0.04 4.27 5.25
N HIS A 117 -0.14 2.94 5.25
CA HIS A 117 -1.36 2.17 5.45
C HIS A 117 -1.99 2.48 6.81
N LYS A 118 -1.23 2.43 7.90
CA LYS A 118 -1.71 2.79 9.24
C LYS A 118 -2.26 4.21 9.31
N ALA A 119 -1.53 5.19 8.75
CA ALA A 119 -1.99 6.57 8.70
C ALA A 119 -3.26 6.74 7.84
N SER A 120 -3.41 5.92 6.80
CA SER A 120 -4.62 5.89 5.97
C SER A 120 -5.81 5.30 6.74
N ASP A 121 -5.61 4.19 7.44
CA ASP A 121 -6.63 3.55 8.27
C ASP A 121 -7.12 4.49 9.37
N GLU A 122 -6.21 5.18 10.06
CA GLU A 122 -6.55 6.18 11.08
C GLU A 122 -7.40 7.32 10.50
N LEU A 123 -7.02 7.83 9.32
CA LEU A 123 -7.79 8.84 8.62
C LEU A 123 -9.18 8.33 8.24
N MET A 124 -9.29 7.10 7.74
CA MET A 124 -10.57 6.49 7.36
C MET A 124 -11.48 6.28 8.57
N ARG A 125 -10.95 5.83 9.72
CA ARG A 125 -11.74 5.73 10.96
C ARG A 125 -12.22 7.09 11.46
N LYS A 126 -11.36 8.12 11.39
CA LYS A 126 -11.75 9.50 11.72
C LYS A 126 -12.86 9.97 10.77
N SER A 127 -12.68 9.75 9.47
CA SER A 127 -13.68 10.07 8.46
C SER A 127 -15.02 9.38 8.73
N ASP A 128 -15.03 8.10 9.06
CA ASP A 128 -16.28 7.36 9.31
C ASP A 128 -17.03 7.91 10.51
N LYS A 129 -16.29 8.32 11.56
CA LYS A 129 -16.87 8.99 12.72
C LYS A 129 -17.46 10.34 12.33
N GLU A 130 -16.70 11.20 11.66
CA GLU A 130 -17.16 12.51 11.21
C GLU A 130 -18.36 12.40 10.27
N TRP A 131 -18.37 11.39 9.40
CA TRP A 131 -19.48 11.10 8.50
C TRP A 131 -20.73 10.64 9.23
N THR A 132 -20.59 9.79 10.26
CA THR A 132 -21.71 9.35 11.10
C THR A 132 -22.32 10.52 11.86
N ASP A 133 -21.48 11.34 12.49
CA ASP A 133 -21.90 12.55 13.20
C ASP A 133 -22.58 13.54 12.24
N PHE A 134 -22.05 13.67 11.02
CA PHE A 134 -22.65 14.48 9.97
C PHE A 134 -24.04 13.96 9.57
N LYS A 135 -24.17 12.66 9.27
CA LYS A 135 -25.44 12.01 8.91
C LYS A 135 -26.52 12.21 9.97
N GLN A 136 -26.16 12.17 11.25
CA GLN A 136 -27.11 12.46 12.33
C GLN A 136 -27.60 13.91 12.30
N ASN A 137 -26.68 14.86 12.07
CA ASN A 137 -26.99 16.29 12.05
C ASN A 137 -27.79 16.76 10.82
N PHE A 138 -27.76 15.97 9.75
CA PHE A 138 -28.41 16.22 8.46
C PHE A 138 -29.28 15.04 8.01
N LYS A 139 -29.87 14.31 8.96
CA LYS A 139 -30.63 13.08 8.70
C LYS A 139 -31.70 13.26 7.62
N ASP A 140 -32.33 14.43 7.55
CA ASP A 140 -33.38 14.71 6.57
C ASP A 140 -32.87 14.77 5.12
N LEU A 141 -31.60 15.12 4.89
CA LEU A 141 -30.98 15.02 3.57
C LEU A 141 -30.85 13.56 3.13
N PHE A 142 -30.47 12.68 4.05
CA PHE A 142 -30.23 11.26 3.79
C PHE A 142 -31.49 10.38 3.76
N LYS A 143 -32.66 10.90 4.16
CA LYS A 143 -33.91 10.14 4.11
C LYS A 143 -34.41 9.90 2.68
N LYS A 144 -34.02 10.74 1.72
CA LYS A 144 -34.46 10.64 0.31
C LYS A 144 -33.83 9.49 -0.47
N ASP A 145 -32.68 8.97 -0.01
CA ASP A 145 -31.99 7.85 -0.68
C ASP A 145 -32.42 6.47 -0.12
N SER A 146 -33.39 6.43 0.79
CA SER A 146 -33.87 5.21 1.47
C SER A 146 -35.29 4.75 1.07
N GLU A 147 -35.91 5.41 0.09
CA GLU A 147 -37.16 4.99 -0.58
C GLU A 147 -36.87 4.59 -2.03
#